data_AF-W9G5E4-F1
#
_entry.id   AF-W9G5E4-F1
#
_cell.length_a   1.000
_cell.length_b   1.000
_cell.length_c   1.000
_cell.angle_alpha   90.00
_cell.angle_beta   90.00
_cell.angle_gamma   90.00
#
_symmetry.space_group_name_H-M   'P 1'
#
loop_
_entity.id
_entity.type
_entity.pdbx_description
1 polymer ?
#
loop_
_entity_poly.entity_id
_entity_poly.type
_entity_poly.pdbx_seq_one_letter_code
_entity_poly.pdbx_strand_id
1 'polypeptide(L)'
;MPRYRQIIIATLFLSVTACAGPPTSPEVSRTPSHASSSASKAASCSNPGGGDCLGDLAAGTYGTRQFRPGFSYTVPPGWRNDEDLPGNFFLYRSNDPQSGVVGGSYLGIYQNVRAAAIDCSEAAQPGVGITPGQLIVWYQTIPGLVVSSPKSVTVGGLSGFQIDLALKPGTRACSFEGHPGIPLVIGNGVSELHHVILHELDVRLIILDWKNGNVVLEITSVKDRVSSEEYRATVQPIVDSLQFEVT
;
A
#
# COMPACT_ATOMS: atom_id res chain seq x y z
N MET A 1 14.92 -4.69 -47.57
CA MET A 1 15.09 -3.44 -48.35
C MET A 1 14.02 -2.44 -47.89
N PRO A 2 14.33 -1.14 -47.77
CA PRO A 2 13.42 -0.15 -47.19
C PRO A 2 12.47 0.49 -48.21
N ARG A 3 11.38 1.11 -47.74
CA ARG A 3 10.65 2.17 -48.47
C ARG A 3 10.30 3.34 -47.56
N TYR A 4 11.06 4.42 -47.72
CA TYR A 4 10.83 5.75 -47.15
C TYR A 4 9.57 6.39 -47.75
N ARG A 5 8.67 6.92 -46.91
CA ARG A 5 7.68 7.99 -47.20
C ARG A 5 7.19 8.59 -45.87
N GLN A 6 6.91 9.89 -45.73
CA GLN A 6 7.41 11.06 -46.47
C GLN A 6 7.22 12.28 -45.55
N ILE A 7 8.10 13.28 -45.60
CA ILE A 7 8.03 14.46 -44.72
C ILE A 7 7.00 15.45 -45.25
N ILE A 8 6.17 16.02 -44.37
CA ILE A 8 5.44 17.27 -44.60
C ILE A 8 5.86 18.25 -43.49
N ILE A 9 6.54 19.33 -43.88
CA ILE A 9 6.81 20.49 -43.03
C ILE A 9 5.77 21.55 -43.38
N ALA A 10 5.09 22.09 -42.37
CA ALA A 10 4.19 23.22 -42.50
C ALA A 10 4.72 24.37 -41.63
N THR A 11 5.25 25.42 -42.27
CA THR A 11 5.83 26.59 -41.61
C THR A 11 5.04 27.83 -41.98
N LEU A 12 4.52 28.59 -41.02
CA LEU A 12 3.95 29.91 -41.29
C LEU A 12 4.12 30.90 -40.13
N PHE A 13 4.83 31.98 -40.43
CA PHE A 13 4.87 33.35 -39.89
C PHE A 13 3.96 33.72 -38.69
N LEU A 14 4.51 34.32 -37.61
CA LEU A 14 4.69 35.79 -37.38
C LEU A 14 3.33 36.54 -37.30
N SER A 15 3.00 37.41 -36.33
CA SER A 15 3.78 38.21 -35.34
C SER A 15 2.95 38.35 -34.02
N VAL A 16 3.04 39.30 -33.07
CA VAL A 16 3.65 40.66 -32.90
C VAL A 16 4.01 40.89 -31.41
N THR A 17 4.95 41.80 -31.12
CA THR A 17 5.38 42.27 -29.79
C THR A 17 4.34 43.11 -29.03
N ALA A 18 4.26 42.96 -27.70
CA ALA A 18 3.83 44.03 -26.77
C ALA A 18 4.39 43.80 -25.35
N CYS A 19 4.96 44.84 -24.72
CA CYS A 19 5.38 44.81 -23.31
C CYS A 19 4.48 45.75 -22.48
N ALA A 20 3.97 45.26 -21.35
CA ALA A 20 3.31 46.08 -20.32
C ALA A 20 3.72 45.58 -18.93
N GLY A 21 3.97 46.50 -17.99
CA GLY A 21 4.47 46.18 -16.65
C GLY A 21 3.39 45.70 -15.66
N PRO A 22 3.79 45.08 -14.54
CA PRO A 22 2.86 44.54 -13.55
C PRO A 22 2.26 45.63 -12.63
N PRO A 23 0.96 45.55 -12.28
CA PRO A 23 0.38 46.32 -11.19
C PRO A 23 0.69 45.67 -9.83
N THR A 24 1.42 46.36 -8.96
CA THR A 24 1.78 45.89 -7.61
C THR A 24 0.73 46.28 -6.58
N SER A 25 0.05 45.32 -5.93
CA SER A 25 -0.52 45.36 -4.55
C SER A 25 -1.62 44.30 -4.34
N PRO A 26 -1.98 43.94 -3.08
CA PRO A 26 -1.23 44.07 -1.82
C PRO A 26 -0.89 42.70 -1.20
N GLU A 27 0.21 42.64 -0.44
CA GLU A 27 0.56 41.44 0.33
C GLU A 27 -0.30 41.36 1.61
N VAL A 28 -1.33 40.50 1.58
CA VAL A 28 -2.16 40.24 2.76
C VAL A 28 -1.43 39.26 3.67
N SER A 29 -0.69 39.79 4.65
CA SER A 29 -0.08 39.01 5.73
C SER A 29 -1.12 38.24 6.54
N ARG A 30 -1.44 37.02 6.10
CA ARG A 30 -2.23 36.07 6.86
C ARG A 30 -1.32 35.45 7.92
N THR A 31 -1.45 35.91 9.16
CA THR A 31 -0.84 35.26 10.33
C THR A 31 -1.13 33.75 10.27
N PRO A 32 -0.11 32.87 10.34
CA PRO A 32 -0.34 31.44 10.46
C PRO A 32 -1.11 31.19 11.76
N SER A 33 -2.40 30.92 11.64
CA SER A 33 -3.20 30.48 12.77
C SER A 33 -2.79 29.04 13.08
N HIS A 34 -1.72 28.89 13.86
CA HIS A 34 -1.31 27.63 14.43
C HIS A 34 -2.43 27.15 15.36
N ALA A 35 -3.34 26.38 14.80
CA ALA A 35 -4.31 25.60 15.55
C ALA A 35 -3.52 24.59 16.39
N SER A 36 -3.22 24.97 17.64
CA SER A 36 -2.60 24.09 18.63
C SER A 36 -3.48 22.86 18.78
N SER A 37 -3.09 21.76 18.13
CA SER A 37 -3.75 20.47 18.26
C SER A 37 -3.73 20.10 19.74
N SER A 38 -4.90 20.18 20.38
CA SER A 38 -5.07 19.79 21.77
C SER A 38 -4.79 18.29 21.85
N ALA A 39 -3.62 17.92 22.39
CA ALA A 39 -3.14 16.56 22.39
C ALA A 39 -4.20 15.62 22.98
N SER A 40 -4.85 14.85 22.10
CA SER A 40 -5.82 13.85 22.49
C SER A 40 -5.11 12.82 23.36
N LYS A 41 -5.78 12.41 24.45
CA LYS A 41 -5.33 11.29 25.29
C LYS A 41 -5.04 10.11 24.36
N ALA A 42 -3.79 9.62 24.37
CA ALA A 42 -3.33 8.61 23.44
C ALA A 42 -4.32 7.44 23.39
N ALA A 43 -4.88 7.17 22.21
CA ALA A 43 -5.82 6.08 22.02
C ALA A 43 -5.05 4.76 22.14
N SER A 44 -5.53 3.85 22.97
CA SER A 44 -5.00 2.50 23.03
C SER A 44 -5.36 1.75 21.76
N CYS A 45 -4.37 1.09 21.15
CA CYS A 45 -4.57 0.13 20.08
C CYS A 45 -5.55 -0.97 20.51
N SER A 46 -6.37 -1.46 19.56
CA SER A 46 -7.32 -2.55 19.82
C SER A 46 -6.57 -3.87 19.95
N ASN A 47 -5.55 -4.07 19.10
CA ASN A 47 -4.48 -5.04 19.33
C ASN A 47 -3.56 -4.57 20.48
N PRO A 48 -3.44 -5.29 21.61
CA PRO A 48 -2.48 -4.96 22.66
C PRO A 48 -1.01 -4.99 22.21
N GLY A 49 -0.72 -5.64 21.08
CA GLY A 49 0.58 -5.64 20.42
C GLY A 49 0.81 -4.49 19.43
N GLY A 50 -0.18 -3.61 19.18
CA GLY A 50 -0.16 -2.62 18.08
C GLY A 50 0.83 -1.45 18.19
N GLY A 51 1.79 -1.48 19.11
CA GLY A 51 2.83 -0.44 19.24
C GLY A 51 2.28 0.95 19.61
N ASP A 52 2.80 2.00 18.97
CA ASP A 52 2.43 3.40 19.26
C ASP A 52 1.28 3.91 18.37
N CYS A 53 0.33 3.06 17.98
CA CYS A 53 -0.73 3.46 17.04
C CYS A 53 -1.57 4.67 17.50
N LEU A 54 -2.34 5.24 16.56
CA LEU A 54 -3.12 6.46 16.78
C LEU A 54 -4.59 6.24 17.15
N GLY A 55 -5.13 5.03 17.00
CA GLY A 55 -6.56 4.75 17.13
C GLY A 55 -7.39 5.39 16.01
N ASP A 56 -8.60 5.86 16.33
CA ASP A 56 -9.48 6.49 15.33
C ASP A 56 -8.94 7.87 14.90
N LEU A 57 -8.86 8.07 13.60
CA LEU A 57 -8.28 9.24 12.97
C LEU A 57 -9.36 10.24 12.56
N ALA A 58 -9.06 11.52 12.79
CA ALA A 58 -9.73 12.60 12.07
C ALA A 58 -9.24 12.64 10.62
N ALA A 59 -9.94 13.35 9.74
CA ALA A 59 -9.40 13.64 8.41
C ALA A 59 -8.18 14.55 8.55
N GLY A 60 -7.04 14.15 7.98
CA GLY A 60 -5.78 14.91 8.12
C GLY A 60 -4.53 14.13 7.77
N THR A 61 -3.39 14.81 7.87
CA THR A 61 -2.06 14.26 7.62
C THR A 61 -1.39 13.85 8.94
N TYR A 62 -0.79 12.66 8.93
CA TYR A 62 -0.15 11.99 10.04
C TYR A 62 1.23 11.48 9.62
N GLY A 63 1.99 10.93 10.56
CA GLY A 63 3.25 10.22 10.28
C GLY A 63 3.51 9.12 11.29
N THR A 64 4.23 8.09 10.86
CA THR A 64 4.56 6.91 11.66
C THR A 64 5.52 7.22 12.80
N ARG A 65 5.29 6.62 13.96
CA ARG A 65 6.12 6.75 15.16
C ARG A 65 7.21 5.69 15.20
N GLN A 66 6.87 4.41 15.03
CA GLN A 66 7.81 3.29 15.14
C GLN A 66 8.25 2.73 13.78
N PHE A 67 7.34 2.62 12.81
CA PHE A 67 7.63 1.98 11.52
C PHE A 67 8.82 2.59 10.78
N ARG A 68 9.70 1.77 10.19
CA ARG A 68 10.86 2.24 9.40
C ARG A 68 10.90 1.60 7.99
N PRO A 69 11.15 2.38 6.91
CA PRO A 69 11.42 3.83 6.89
C PRO A 69 10.19 4.62 7.35
N GLY A 70 10.39 5.69 8.11
CA GLY A 70 9.26 6.51 8.55
C GLY A 70 8.54 7.08 7.33
N PHE A 71 7.24 7.32 7.44
CA PHE A 71 6.49 7.98 6.38
C PHE A 71 5.39 8.89 6.91
N SER A 72 5.05 9.90 6.11
CA SER A 72 3.81 10.66 6.26
C SER A 72 2.72 10.08 5.37
N TYR A 73 1.46 10.25 5.80
CA TYR A 73 0.27 9.77 5.11
C TYR A 73 -0.92 10.66 5.44
N THR A 74 -1.92 10.75 4.56
CA THR A 74 -3.14 11.55 4.76
C THR A 74 -4.37 10.66 4.63
N VAL A 75 -5.29 10.74 5.61
CA VAL A 75 -6.52 9.95 5.59
C VAL A 75 -7.77 10.82 5.39
N PRO A 76 -8.77 10.32 4.63
CA PRO A 76 -10.16 10.78 4.72
C PRO A 76 -10.74 10.54 6.14
N PRO A 77 -11.93 11.08 6.47
CA PRO A 77 -12.59 10.77 7.75
C PRO A 77 -13.07 9.30 7.80
N GLY A 78 -13.12 8.73 9.02
CA GLY A 78 -13.60 7.36 9.27
C GLY A 78 -12.55 6.29 9.03
N TRP A 79 -11.28 6.60 9.28
CA TRP A 79 -10.15 5.67 9.27
C TRP A 79 -9.59 5.48 10.68
N ARG A 80 -8.98 4.33 10.92
CA ARG A 80 -8.31 3.95 12.17
C ARG A 80 -6.91 3.45 11.85
N ASN A 81 -5.94 3.85 12.67
CA ASN A 81 -4.64 3.20 12.74
C ASN A 81 -4.57 2.37 14.03
N ASP A 82 -4.40 1.04 13.88
CA ASP A 82 -4.39 0.11 15.03
C ASP A 82 -3.03 -0.58 15.23
N GLU A 83 -2.09 -0.45 14.27
CA GLU A 83 -0.69 -0.85 14.47
C GLU A 83 0.28 0.24 13.96
N ASP A 84 1.26 0.61 14.78
CA ASP A 84 2.46 1.36 14.40
C ASP A 84 3.65 0.75 15.15
N LEU A 85 4.26 -0.25 14.50
CA LEU A 85 5.36 -1.10 14.97
C LEU A 85 6.57 -0.94 14.04
N PRO A 86 7.79 -1.36 14.44
CA PRO A 86 9.01 -1.12 13.66
C PRO A 86 8.95 -1.60 12.20
N GLY A 87 8.27 -2.71 11.93
CA GLY A 87 8.08 -3.26 10.58
C GLY A 87 6.64 -3.64 10.20
N ASN A 88 5.63 -3.34 11.03
CA ASN A 88 4.21 -3.47 10.71
C ASN A 88 3.49 -2.13 10.91
N PHE A 89 2.61 -1.75 10.00
CA PHE A 89 1.71 -0.61 10.15
C PHE A 89 0.36 -0.92 9.52
N PHE A 90 -0.74 -0.61 10.22
CA PHE A 90 -2.07 -1.08 9.86
C PHE A 90 -3.12 0.04 9.87
N LEU A 91 -3.83 0.20 8.76
CA LEU A 91 -4.96 1.12 8.58
C LEU A 91 -6.21 0.36 8.12
N TYR A 92 -7.36 0.65 8.73
CA TYR A 92 -8.66 0.19 8.24
C TYR A 92 -9.75 1.24 8.48
N ARG A 93 -10.93 1.07 7.88
CA ARG A 93 -12.08 1.95 8.10
C ARG A 93 -12.65 1.70 9.49
N SER A 94 -12.92 2.72 10.31
CA SER A 94 -13.46 2.51 11.67
C SER A 94 -14.82 1.78 11.71
N ASN A 95 -15.51 1.67 10.56
CA ASN A 95 -16.76 0.92 10.40
C ASN A 95 -16.58 -0.52 9.83
N ASP A 96 -15.37 -0.95 9.46
CA ASP A 96 -15.12 -2.28 8.90
C ASP A 96 -14.68 -3.25 10.02
N PRO A 97 -15.47 -4.30 10.33
CA PRO A 97 -15.14 -5.21 11.43
C PRO A 97 -13.95 -6.10 11.08
N GLN A 98 -12.93 -6.13 11.94
CA GLN A 98 -11.69 -6.89 11.72
C GLN A 98 -11.67 -8.27 12.42
N SER A 99 -12.82 -8.76 12.89
CA SER A 99 -12.92 -10.00 13.68
C SER A 99 -13.38 -11.22 12.86
N GLY A 100 -12.98 -12.41 13.33
CA GLY A 100 -13.22 -13.70 12.66
C GLY A 100 -12.11 -14.08 11.67
N VAL A 101 -12.14 -15.31 11.16
CA VAL A 101 -11.05 -15.93 10.37
C VAL A 101 -10.66 -15.11 9.13
N VAL A 102 -11.65 -14.49 8.48
CA VAL A 102 -11.46 -13.67 7.27
C VAL A 102 -11.01 -12.24 7.60
N GLY A 103 -11.01 -11.86 8.88
CA GLY A 103 -10.67 -10.51 9.36
C GLY A 103 -11.59 -9.44 8.78
N GLY A 104 -11.00 -8.36 8.30
CA GLY A 104 -11.69 -7.30 7.58
C GLY A 104 -10.89 -6.74 6.40
N SER A 105 -11.44 -5.72 5.75
CA SER A 105 -10.72 -5.00 4.68
C SER A 105 -9.73 -4.01 5.32
N TYR A 106 -8.52 -3.90 4.78
CA TYR A 106 -7.43 -3.08 5.33
C TYR A 106 -6.41 -2.60 4.28
N LEU A 107 -5.61 -1.60 4.69
CA LEU A 107 -4.29 -1.27 4.13
C LEU A 107 -3.23 -1.60 5.20
N GLY A 108 -2.44 -2.64 4.94
CA GLY A 108 -1.27 -3.00 5.72
C GLY A 108 0.00 -2.51 5.03
N ILE A 109 1.01 -2.12 5.78
CA ILE A 109 2.33 -1.71 5.26
C ILE A 109 3.40 -2.43 6.09
N TYR A 110 4.28 -3.17 5.40
CA TYR A 110 5.18 -4.14 6.03
C TYR A 110 6.61 -4.04 5.50
N GLN A 111 7.58 -4.11 6.41
CA GLN A 111 9.01 -4.06 6.10
C GLN A 111 9.58 -5.49 5.93
N ASN A 112 10.57 -5.69 5.04
CA ASN A 112 11.35 -6.93 4.92
C ASN A 112 10.54 -8.21 4.66
N VAL A 113 9.41 -8.11 3.96
CA VAL A 113 8.55 -9.24 3.60
C VAL A 113 9.32 -10.31 2.80
N ARG A 114 8.90 -11.56 2.98
CA ARG A 114 9.30 -12.73 2.19
C ARG A 114 8.07 -13.39 1.58
N ALA A 115 8.28 -14.14 0.51
CA ALA A 115 7.36 -15.17 0.06
C ALA A 115 7.13 -16.18 1.19
N ALA A 116 5.87 -16.45 1.56
CA ALA A 116 5.54 -17.49 2.55
C ALA A 116 5.59 -18.89 1.92
N ALA A 117 5.92 -19.91 2.70
CA ALA A 117 6.12 -21.27 2.20
C ALA A 117 4.78 -21.95 1.79
N ILE A 118 4.70 -22.46 0.55
CA ILE A 118 3.48 -23.10 0.04
C ILE A 118 3.26 -24.54 0.55
N ASP A 119 4.17 -25.06 1.38
CA ASP A 119 4.04 -26.33 2.09
C ASP A 119 3.27 -26.20 3.43
N CYS A 120 2.70 -25.03 3.68
CA CYS A 120 1.92 -24.67 4.88
C CYS A 120 2.75 -24.56 6.17
N SER A 121 4.09 -24.51 6.07
CA SER A 121 4.95 -24.16 7.21
C SER A 121 4.96 -22.64 7.45
N GLU A 122 5.14 -22.24 8.71
CA GLU A 122 5.30 -20.83 9.10
C GLU A 122 6.74 -20.35 8.83
N ALA A 123 7.12 -20.39 7.56
CA ALA A 123 8.48 -20.09 7.09
C ALA A 123 8.48 -19.31 5.78
N ALA A 124 9.61 -18.68 5.47
CA ALA A 124 9.86 -18.12 4.15
C ALA A 124 10.13 -19.23 3.14
N GLN A 125 9.54 -19.13 1.94
CA GLN A 125 9.69 -20.10 0.86
C GLN A 125 11.18 -20.24 0.45
N PRO A 126 11.79 -21.43 0.58
CA PRO A 126 13.20 -21.63 0.24
C PRO A 126 13.51 -21.27 -1.22
N GLY A 127 14.62 -20.56 -1.43
CA GLY A 127 15.14 -20.19 -2.74
C GLY A 127 14.50 -18.96 -3.39
N VAL A 128 13.45 -18.37 -2.82
CA VAL A 128 12.82 -17.16 -3.35
C VAL A 128 13.59 -15.91 -2.91
N GLY A 129 13.92 -15.06 -3.88
CA GLY A 129 14.59 -13.78 -3.65
C GLY A 129 13.66 -12.69 -3.13
N ILE A 130 14.24 -11.60 -2.63
CA ILE A 130 13.53 -10.61 -1.79
C ILE A 130 13.20 -9.29 -2.51
N THR A 131 13.70 -9.07 -3.73
CA THR A 131 13.38 -7.87 -4.51
C THR A 131 11.95 -7.97 -5.09
N PRO A 132 11.30 -6.84 -5.42
CA PRO A 132 9.99 -6.84 -6.06
C PRO A 132 9.92 -7.77 -7.28
N GLY A 133 10.88 -7.69 -8.19
CA GLY A 133 10.91 -8.55 -9.37
C GLY A 133 10.97 -10.06 -9.05
N GLN A 134 11.72 -10.44 -8.01
CA GLN A 134 11.85 -11.85 -7.60
C GLN A 134 10.57 -12.38 -6.94
N LEU A 135 9.94 -11.58 -6.07
CA LEU A 135 8.66 -11.93 -5.43
C LEU A 135 7.53 -12.02 -6.47
N ILE A 136 7.44 -11.06 -7.40
CA ILE A 136 6.48 -11.06 -8.52
C ILE A 136 6.60 -12.33 -9.37
N VAL A 137 7.81 -12.71 -9.76
CA VAL A 137 8.06 -13.95 -10.53
C VAL A 137 7.63 -15.18 -9.75
N TRP A 138 7.87 -15.23 -8.44
CA TRP A 138 7.42 -16.34 -7.60
C TRP A 138 5.90 -16.45 -7.54
N TYR A 139 5.17 -15.36 -7.27
CA TYR A 139 3.69 -15.39 -7.23
C TYR A 139 3.09 -15.97 -8.51
N GLN A 140 3.66 -15.63 -9.67
CA GLN A 140 3.21 -16.13 -10.98
C GLN A 140 3.40 -17.65 -11.18
N THR A 141 4.21 -18.31 -10.36
CA THR A 141 4.38 -19.78 -10.39
C THR A 141 3.39 -20.56 -9.52
N ILE A 142 2.67 -19.90 -8.60
CA ILE A 142 1.89 -20.58 -7.56
C ILE A 142 0.62 -21.24 -8.14
N PRO A 143 0.46 -22.58 -8.04
CA PRO A 143 -0.75 -23.25 -8.46
C PRO A 143 -1.97 -22.78 -7.66
N GLY A 144 -3.12 -22.61 -8.32
CA GLY A 144 -4.34 -22.12 -7.68
C GLY A 144 -4.42 -20.59 -7.51
N LEU A 145 -3.31 -19.86 -7.56
CA LEU A 145 -3.33 -18.39 -7.53
C LEU A 145 -3.67 -17.80 -8.91
N VAL A 146 -4.43 -16.70 -8.93
CA VAL A 146 -4.60 -15.78 -10.04
C VAL A 146 -3.75 -14.55 -9.74
N VAL A 147 -2.90 -14.16 -10.70
CA VAL A 147 -2.00 -13.00 -10.59
C VAL A 147 -2.23 -12.12 -11.81
N SER A 148 -2.42 -10.81 -11.61
CA SER A 148 -2.50 -9.86 -12.73
C SER A 148 -1.16 -9.71 -13.44
N SER A 149 -1.18 -9.15 -14.66
CA SER A 149 0.03 -8.56 -15.25
C SER A 149 0.63 -7.54 -14.27
N PRO A 150 1.93 -7.61 -13.95
CA PRO A 150 2.57 -6.65 -13.06
C PRO A 150 2.59 -5.24 -13.68
N LYS A 151 2.45 -4.22 -12.83
CA LYS A 151 2.55 -2.81 -13.23
C LYS A 151 3.71 -2.17 -12.48
N SER A 152 4.66 -1.55 -13.19
CA SER A 152 5.68 -0.72 -12.54
C SER A 152 5.02 0.49 -11.87
N VAL A 153 5.41 0.79 -10.64
CA VAL A 153 4.84 1.88 -9.83
C VAL A 153 5.93 2.57 -9.00
N THR A 154 5.63 3.80 -8.57
CA THR A 154 6.41 4.53 -7.58
C THR A 154 5.42 5.08 -6.54
N VAL A 155 5.69 4.84 -5.25
CA VAL A 155 4.84 5.21 -4.11
C VAL A 155 5.73 5.81 -3.03
N GLY A 156 5.44 7.04 -2.60
CA GLY A 156 6.22 7.75 -1.58
C GLY A 156 7.73 7.83 -1.80
N GLY A 157 8.16 7.90 -3.06
CA GLY A 157 9.58 7.94 -3.45
C GLY A 157 10.26 6.57 -3.61
N LEU A 158 9.61 5.47 -3.24
CA LEU A 158 10.09 4.11 -3.49
C LEU A 158 9.50 3.57 -4.81
N SER A 159 10.27 2.81 -5.56
CA SER A 159 9.85 2.20 -6.84
C SER A 159 9.67 0.68 -6.69
N GLY A 160 8.82 0.09 -7.54
CA GLY A 160 8.60 -1.35 -7.52
C GLY A 160 7.46 -1.80 -8.45
N PHE A 161 6.74 -2.84 -8.03
CA PHE A 161 5.67 -3.45 -8.82
C PHE A 161 4.37 -3.63 -8.03
N GLN A 162 3.25 -3.40 -8.70
CA GLN A 162 1.91 -3.75 -8.23
C GLN A 162 1.38 -5.00 -8.95
N ILE A 163 0.75 -5.90 -8.19
CA ILE A 163 -0.09 -7.00 -8.69
C ILE A 163 -1.40 -7.09 -7.90
N ASP A 164 -2.43 -7.57 -8.58
CA ASP A 164 -3.71 -7.96 -7.99
C ASP A 164 -3.77 -9.51 -7.91
N LEU A 165 -4.27 -10.04 -6.80
CA LEU A 165 -4.26 -11.45 -6.41
C LEU A 165 -5.66 -11.95 -6.01
N ALA A 166 -5.99 -13.17 -6.45
CA ALA A 166 -7.19 -13.90 -6.05
C ALA A 166 -6.97 -15.42 -6.13
N LEU A 167 -7.71 -16.23 -5.37
CA LEU A 167 -7.73 -17.68 -5.59
C LEU A 167 -8.60 -18.07 -6.80
N LYS A 168 -8.16 -19.08 -7.56
CA LYS A 168 -8.98 -19.76 -8.56
C LYS A 168 -10.08 -20.57 -7.85
N PRO A 169 -11.35 -20.54 -8.30
CA PRO A 169 -12.42 -21.32 -7.68
C PRO A 169 -12.06 -22.79 -7.50
N GLY A 170 -12.36 -23.35 -6.33
CA GLY A 170 -12.04 -24.74 -5.99
C GLY A 170 -10.59 -25.03 -5.59
N THR A 171 -9.70 -24.02 -5.58
CA THR A 171 -8.33 -24.16 -5.05
C THR A 171 -8.33 -24.66 -3.61
N ARG A 172 -7.54 -25.70 -3.36
CA ARG A 172 -7.19 -26.21 -2.03
C ARG A 172 -5.68 -26.38 -1.98
N ALA A 173 -5.03 -25.70 -1.04
CA ALA A 173 -3.61 -25.84 -0.77
C ALA A 173 -3.42 -26.09 0.73
N CYS A 174 -3.44 -25.03 1.52
CA CYS A 174 -3.35 -25.07 2.98
C CYS A 174 -4.74 -24.88 3.63
N SER A 175 -4.83 -25.11 4.94
CA SER A 175 -6.05 -24.92 5.74
C SER A 175 -5.73 -24.07 6.97
N PHE A 176 -6.39 -22.92 7.09
CA PHE A 176 -6.21 -21.96 8.18
C PHE A 176 -7.53 -21.82 8.92
N GLU A 177 -7.57 -22.28 10.18
CA GLU A 177 -8.81 -22.38 10.98
C GLU A 177 -9.97 -23.03 10.19
N GLY A 178 -9.65 -24.08 9.41
CA GLY A 178 -10.60 -24.82 8.55
C GLY A 178 -10.88 -24.21 7.18
N HIS A 179 -10.37 -23.01 6.88
CA HIS A 179 -10.60 -22.30 5.62
C HIS A 179 -9.48 -22.59 4.61
N PRO A 180 -9.79 -22.97 3.36
CA PRO A 180 -8.76 -23.28 2.36
C PRO A 180 -8.10 -22.01 1.82
N GLY A 181 -6.78 -21.93 1.93
CA GLY A 181 -6.02 -20.74 1.54
C GLY A 181 -4.62 -21.03 0.98
N ILE A 182 -3.94 -19.96 0.56
CA ILE A 182 -2.53 -19.96 0.12
C ILE A 182 -1.76 -18.92 0.96
N PRO A 183 -0.64 -19.28 1.61
CA PRO A 183 0.31 -18.31 2.16
C PRO A 183 0.84 -17.36 1.08
N LEU A 184 0.73 -16.06 1.32
CA LEU A 184 1.29 -15.02 0.43
C LEU A 184 2.60 -14.48 0.99
N VAL A 185 2.51 -13.84 2.15
CA VAL A 185 3.57 -13.03 2.74
C VAL A 185 3.88 -13.50 4.16
N ILE A 186 5.16 -13.52 4.50
CA ILE A 186 5.65 -13.74 5.86
C ILE A 186 6.69 -12.67 6.21
N GLY A 187 6.69 -12.24 7.47
CA GLY A 187 7.64 -11.28 8.01
C GLY A 187 9.05 -11.85 8.15
N ASN A 188 10.03 -10.99 8.38
CA ASN A 188 11.42 -11.41 8.61
C ASN A 188 12.12 -10.49 9.62
N GLY A 189 11.94 -10.78 10.90
CA GLY A 189 12.73 -10.28 12.04
C GLY A 189 12.45 -8.85 12.50
N VAL A 190 11.84 -8.01 11.67
CA VAL A 190 11.37 -6.66 12.03
C VAL A 190 9.87 -6.48 11.80
N SER A 191 9.32 -7.27 10.89
CA SER A 191 7.90 -7.54 10.72
C SER A 191 7.57 -8.90 11.32
N GLU A 192 6.47 -8.96 12.06
CA GLU A 192 5.88 -10.20 12.60
C GLU A 192 4.50 -10.33 11.95
N LEU A 193 4.42 -11.15 10.90
CA LEU A 193 3.20 -11.43 10.13
C LEU A 193 3.33 -12.76 9.41
N HIS A 194 2.20 -13.41 9.16
CA HIS A 194 2.05 -14.55 8.24
C HIS A 194 0.65 -14.48 7.64
N HIS A 195 0.52 -13.92 6.43
CA HIS A 195 -0.79 -13.68 5.81
C HIS A 195 -1.07 -14.64 4.65
N VAL A 196 -2.35 -14.99 4.56
CA VAL A 196 -2.90 -16.00 3.67
C VAL A 196 -4.03 -15.38 2.85
N ILE A 197 -4.13 -15.73 1.58
CA ILE A 197 -5.30 -15.41 0.78
C ILE A 197 -6.32 -16.55 0.85
N LEU A 198 -7.56 -16.20 1.17
CA LEU A 198 -8.72 -17.08 1.20
C LEU A 198 -9.62 -16.80 -0.02
N HIS A 199 -10.69 -17.59 -0.23
CA HIS A 199 -11.58 -17.40 -1.39
C HIS A 199 -12.43 -16.12 -1.27
N GLU A 200 -12.69 -15.71 -0.03
CA GLU A 200 -13.43 -14.54 0.41
C GLU A 200 -12.63 -13.23 0.23
N LEU A 201 -11.31 -13.33 0.02
CA LEU A 201 -10.39 -12.20 -0.06
C LEU A 201 -9.96 -11.90 -1.50
N ASP A 202 -9.93 -10.61 -1.84
CA ASP A 202 -9.16 -10.05 -2.95
C ASP A 202 -8.02 -9.22 -2.36
N VAL A 203 -6.80 -9.41 -2.86
CA VAL A 203 -5.60 -8.76 -2.32
C VAL A 203 -4.87 -8.03 -3.43
N ARG A 204 -4.44 -6.79 -3.19
CA ARG A 204 -3.44 -6.10 -4.01
C ARG A 204 -2.15 -5.96 -3.22
N LEU A 205 -1.05 -6.41 -3.81
CA LEU A 205 0.30 -6.16 -3.29
C LEU A 205 0.98 -5.08 -4.13
N ILE A 206 1.51 -4.05 -3.46
CA ILE A 206 2.48 -3.11 -4.03
C ILE A 206 3.81 -3.37 -3.34
N ILE A 207 4.75 -3.99 -4.05
CA ILE A 207 6.04 -4.46 -3.54
C ILE A 207 7.10 -3.47 -4.01
N LEU A 208 7.76 -2.77 -3.07
CA LEU A 208 8.67 -1.65 -3.32
C LEU A 208 10.09 -2.00 -2.88
N ASP A 209 11.08 -1.64 -3.70
CA ASP A 209 12.50 -1.78 -3.36
C ASP A 209 12.89 -0.77 -2.27
N TRP A 210 13.52 -1.25 -1.18
CA TRP A 210 14.07 -0.37 -0.15
C TRP A 210 15.29 -0.98 0.54
N LYS A 211 16.44 -0.30 0.41
CA LYS A 211 17.74 -0.70 0.96
C LYS A 211 18.08 -2.16 0.62
N ASN A 212 18.32 -3.01 1.62
CA ASN A 212 18.65 -4.43 1.44
C ASN A 212 17.42 -5.34 1.61
N GLY A 213 16.22 -4.82 1.30
CA GLY A 213 14.96 -5.48 1.50
C GLY A 213 13.85 -4.83 0.69
N ASN A 214 12.65 -4.79 1.25
CA ASN A 214 11.47 -4.24 0.60
C ASN A 214 10.54 -3.57 1.62
N VAL A 215 9.61 -2.76 1.10
CA VAL A 215 8.37 -2.37 1.77
C VAL A 215 7.21 -2.90 0.93
N VAL A 216 6.23 -3.54 1.55
CA VAL A 216 5.03 -4.07 0.88
C VAL A 216 3.81 -3.37 1.43
N LEU A 217 2.99 -2.80 0.56
CA LEU A 217 1.62 -2.42 0.88
C LEU A 217 0.71 -3.59 0.50
N GLU A 218 -0.11 -4.05 1.43
CA GLU A 218 -1.13 -5.06 1.23
C GLU A 218 -2.51 -4.41 1.37
N ILE A 219 -3.29 -4.40 0.29
CA ILE A 219 -4.64 -3.85 0.25
C ILE A 219 -5.60 -5.01 0.11
N THR A 220 -6.18 -5.43 1.24
CA THR A 220 -7.06 -6.60 1.34
C THR A 220 -8.51 -6.16 1.38
N SER A 221 -9.36 -6.81 0.57
CA SER A 221 -10.78 -6.52 0.42
C SER A 221 -11.61 -7.78 0.68
N VAL A 222 -12.54 -7.75 1.63
CA VAL A 222 -13.50 -8.84 1.87
C VAL A 222 -14.66 -8.72 0.88
N LYS A 223 -14.71 -9.62 -0.11
CA LYS A 223 -15.58 -9.54 -1.30
C LYS A 223 -17.07 -9.39 -0.99
N ASP A 224 -17.54 -10.06 0.06
CA ASP A 224 -18.94 -10.07 0.46
C ASP A 224 -19.37 -8.79 1.21
N ARG A 225 -18.43 -7.88 1.50
CA ARG A 225 -18.69 -6.61 2.19
C ARG A 225 -18.53 -5.39 1.28
N VAL A 226 -17.56 -5.42 0.38
CA VAL A 226 -17.19 -4.31 -0.51
C VAL A 226 -16.52 -4.86 -1.76
N SER A 227 -16.77 -4.27 -2.93
CA SER A 227 -16.06 -4.68 -4.14
C SER A 227 -14.59 -4.27 -4.07
N SER A 228 -13.67 -5.07 -4.62
CA SER A 228 -12.24 -4.73 -4.51
C SER A 228 -11.89 -3.45 -5.26
N GLU A 229 -12.57 -3.13 -6.37
CA GLU A 229 -12.43 -1.84 -7.06
C GLU A 229 -12.80 -0.65 -6.16
N GLU A 230 -13.96 -0.71 -5.48
CA GLU A 230 -14.45 0.32 -4.56
C GLU A 230 -13.58 0.47 -3.32
N TYR A 231 -13.13 -0.63 -2.72
CA TYR A 231 -12.24 -0.58 -1.56
C TYR A 231 -10.87 0.00 -1.94
N ARG A 232 -10.28 -0.45 -3.06
CA ARG A 232 -9.03 0.11 -3.59
C ARG A 232 -9.19 1.59 -3.94
N ALA A 233 -10.31 2.02 -4.51
CA ALA A 233 -10.60 3.44 -4.75
C ALA A 233 -10.73 4.26 -3.45
N THR A 234 -11.24 3.65 -2.38
CA THR A 234 -11.32 4.26 -1.03
C THR A 234 -9.94 4.37 -0.35
N VAL A 235 -9.04 3.43 -0.65
CA VAL A 235 -7.65 3.38 -0.16
C VAL A 235 -6.70 4.28 -0.97
N GLN A 236 -6.93 4.44 -2.28
CA GLN A 236 -6.00 5.11 -3.20
C GLN A 236 -5.56 6.51 -2.75
N PRO A 237 -6.43 7.41 -2.23
CA PRO A 237 -6.00 8.73 -1.75
C PRO A 237 -4.98 8.67 -0.59
N ILE A 238 -4.97 7.60 0.21
CA ILE A 238 -3.96 7.39 1.24
C ILE A 238 -2.64 6.99 0.58
N VAL A 239 -2.67 6.02 -0.33
CA VAL A 239 -1.49 5.52 -1.06
C VAL A 239 -0.81 6.63 -1.87
N ASP A 240 -1.60 7.46 -2.56
CA ASP A 240 -1.11 8.62 -3.33
C ASP A 240 -0.49 9.71 -2.44
N SER A 241 -0.86 9.75 -1.15
CA SER A 241 -0.35 10.71 -0.17
C SER A 241 0.89 10.24 0.60
N LEU A 242 1.29 8.97 0.47
CA LEU A 242 2.45 8.41 1.16
C LEU A 242 3.73 9.14 0.74
N GLN A 243 4.61 9.43 1.70
CA GLN A 243 5.98 9.90 1.46
C GLN A 243 6.93 9.22 2.46
N PHE A 244 7.82 8.35 1.98
CA PHE A 244 8.79 7.64 2.82
C PHE A 244 10.07 8.47 3.04
N GLU A 245 10.69 8.31 4.20
CA GLU A 245 11.99 8.87 4.58
C GLU A 245 13.13 8.16 3.80
N VAL A 246 13.27 8.53 2.53
CA VAL A 246 14.32 8.05 1.61
C VAL A 246 15.70 8.65 1.94
N THR A 247 16.29 8.14 3.02
CA THR A 247 17.68 8.39 3.48
C THR A 247 18.40 7.08 3.73
#